data_AF-A0A016WRA3-F1
#
_entry.id   AF-A0A016WRA3-F1
#
_cell.length_a   1.000
_cell.length_b   1.000
_cell.length_c   1.000
_cell.angle_alpha   90.00
_cell.angle_beta   90.00
_cell.angle_gamma   90.00
#
_symmetry.space_group_name_H-M   'P 1'
#
loop_
_entity.id
_entity.type
_entity.pdbx_description
1 polymer ?
#
loop_
_entity_poly.entity_id
_entity_poly.type
_entity_poly.pdbx_seq_one_letter_code
_entity_poly.pdbx_strand_id
1 'polypeptide(L)'
;MLCIKIFICFTACRFSRPLRQECRRISDTIDLKENDVDADQVEILYGTLMLKNSKMTSFPKVKNLRLVEQRPKEPVLVIEDNPKLHDLEALYNMTFSVHDFKTAVKITNNPNLCIAKDYKDEPFRKTYLGSVRTCSADKLLDLLFFANLWIPIFLIVIFKD
;
A
#
# COMPACT_ATOMS: atom_id res chain seq x y z
N MET A 1 16.56 -9.73 -25.30
CA MET A 1 15.63 -10.79 -25.74
C MET A 1 16.45 -12.06 -25.93
N LEU A 2 16.43 -12.94 -24.94
CA LEU A 2 17.11 -14.24 -25.01
C LEU A 2 16.05 -15.30 -24.67
N CYS A 3 15.50 -15.95 -25.69
CA CYS A 3 14.58 -17.07 -25.54
C CYS A 3 15.39 -18.31 -25.97
N ILE A 4 15.86 -19.14 -25.03
CA ILE A 4 16.55 -20.40 -25.32
C ILE A 4 15.61 -21.56 -24.96
N LYS A 5 15.26 -22.32 -26.01
CA LYS A 5 14.75 -23.69 -26.11
C LYS A 5 13.93 -24.23 -24.91
N ILE A 6 12.63 -24.40 -25.17
CA ILE A 6 11.66 -25.22 -24.42
C ILE A 6 11.18 -24.58 -23.11
N PHE A 7 10.58 -23.40 -23.18
CA PHE A 7 9.50 -22.98 -22.26
C PHE A 7 8.69 -21.93 -23.00
N ILE A 8 7.37 -21.99 -22.87
CA ILE A 8 6.41 -21.05 -23.44
C ILE A 8 6.91 -19.62 -23.14
N CYS A 9 7.34 -18.89 -24.18
CA CYS A 9 7.75 -17.48 -24.08
C CYS A 9 6.44 -16.71 -23.81
N PHE A 10 6.02 -16.62 -22.54
CA PHE A 10 4.84 -15.82 -22.17
C PHE A 10 5.19 -14.37 -22.47
N THR A 11 4.66 -13.83 -23.55
CA THR A 11 4.76 -12.41 -23.88
C THR A 11 4.21 -11.60 -22.72
N ALA A 12 5.10 -10.91 -22.01
CA ALA A 12 4.69 -9.89 -21.05
C ALA A 12 3.92 -8.81 -21.82
N CYS A 13 2.72 -8.49 -21.36
CA CYS A 13 1.90 -7.46 -21.98
C CYS A 13 2.32 -6.07 -21.50
N ARG A 14 2.03 -5.05 -22.31
CA ARG A 14 1.99 -3.68 -21.80
C ARG A 14 0.67 -3.43 -21.08
N PHE A 15 0.67 -2.51 -20.13
CA PHE A 15 -0.54 -2.17 -19.40
C PHE A 15 -1.38 -1.18 -20.22
N SER A 16 -2.67 -1.47 -20.34
CA SER A 16 -3.63 -0.61 -21.04
C SER A 16 -4.99 -0.74 -20.38
N ARG A 17 -5.83 0.28 -20.55
CA ARG A 17 -7.24 0.23 -20.16
C ARG A 17 -8.12 0.35 -21.41
N PRO A 18 -8.96 -0.64 -21.73
CA PRO A 18 -9.14 -1.92 -21.02
C PRO A 18 -7.93 -2.86 -21.18
N LEU A 19 -7.72 -3.74 -20.21
CA LEU A 19 -6.71 -4.78 -20.27
C LEU A 19 -7.25 -6.01 -21.00
N ARG A 20 -6.42 -6.63 -21.84
CA ARG A 20 -6.81 -7.87 -22.53
C ARG A 20 -6.96 -9.01 -21.53
N GLN A 21 -7.96 -9.86 -21.74
CA GLN A 21 -8.33 -10.90 -20.77
C GLN A 21 -7.25 -11.96 -20.55
N GLU A 22 -6.33 -12.14 -21.50
CA GLU A 22 -5.21 -13.07 -21.41
C GLU A 22 -3.98 -12.49 -20.69
N CYS A 23 -3.94 -11.17 -20.47
CA CYS A 23 -2.80 -10.50 -19.89
C CYS A 23 -2.80 -10.59 -18.36
N ARG A 24 -2.07 -11.58 -17.84
CA ARG A 24 -1.80 -11.74 -16.39
C ARG A 24 -0.41 -11.24 -15.99
N ARG A 25 0.54 -11.20 -16.94
CA ARG A 25 1.91 -10.76 -16.72
C ARG A 25 2.17 -9.47 -17.49
N ILE A 26 2.47 -8.42 -16.75
CA ILE A 26 2.65 -7.07 -17.29
C ILE A 26 4.11 -6.66 -17.18
N SER A 27 4.66 -6.04 -18.22
CA SER A 27 5.93 -5.32 -18.14
C SER A 27 5.71 -3.85 -18.47
N ASP A 28 5.33 -3.08 -17.45
CA ASP A 28 5.00 -1.66 -17.60
C ASP A 28 4.93 -0.94 -16.24
N THR A 29 4.57 0.34 -16.28
CA THR A 29 4.12 1.08 -15.10
C THR A 29 2.59 1.03 -15.00
N ILE A 30 2.06 0.66 -13.83
CA ILE A 30 0.62 0.69 -13.54
C ILE A 30 0.33 1.87 -12.62
N ASP A 31 -0.34 2.90 -13.17
CA ASP A 31 -0.85 4.04 -12.39
C ASP A 31 -2.22 3.71 -11.80
N LEU A 32 -2.27 3.34 -10.52
CA LEU A 32 -3.44 2.81 -9.84
C LEU A 32 -4.58 3.82 -9.72
N LYS A 33 -5.79 3.35 -10.04
CA LYS A 33 -7.04 4.09 -9.87
C LYS A 33 -7.92 3.42 -8.81
N GLU A 34 -8.88 4.19 -8.31
CA GLU A 34 -9.92 3.66 -7.43
C GLU A 34 -10.78 2.65 -8.20
N ASN A 35 -10.94 1.44 -7.64
CA ASN A 35 -11.70 0.33 -8.25
C ASN A 35 -11.22 -0.05 -9.67
N ASP A 36 -9.91 -0.17 -9.86
CA ASP A 36 -9.30 -0.49 -11.16
C ASP A 36 -9.42 -1.98 -11.52
N VAL A 37 -10.51 -2.32 -12.21
CA VAL A 37 -10.80 -3.69 -12.69
C VAL A 37 -9.74 -4.24 -13.65
N ASP A 38 -9.00 -3.38 -14.33
CA ASP A 38 -7.92 -3.79 -15.24
C ASP A 38 -6.67 -4.16 -14.44
N ALA A 39 -6.33 -3.37 -13.42
CA ALA A 39 -5.24 -3.69 -12.50
C ALA A 39 -5.52 -4.99 -11.73
N ASP A 40 -6.77 -5.23 -11.33
CA ASP A 40 -7.18 -6.43 -10.61
C ASP A 40 -6.93 -7.74 -11.38
N GLN A 41 -6.81 -7.69 -12.70
CA GLN A 41 -6.50 -8.87 -13.53
C GLN A 41 -5.01 -9.22 -13.55
N VAL A 42 -4.14 -8.32 -13.11
CA VAL A 42 -2.69 -8.51 -13.16
C VAL A 42 -2.25 -9.42 -12.02
N GLU A 43 -1.43 -10.42 -12.33
CA GLU A 43 -0.85 -11.35 -11.35
C GLU A 43 0.62 -11.05 -11.05
N ILE A 44 1.37 -10.71 -12.10
CA ILE A 44 2.81 -10.42 -12.03
C ILE A 44 3.08 -9.12 -12.78
N LEU A 45 3.77 -8.19 -12.12
CA LEU A 45 4.21 -6.92 -12.68
C LEU A 45 5.73 -6.86 -12.70
N TYR A 46 6.34 -6.88 -13.88
CA TYR A 46 7.74 -6.52 -14.10
C TYR A 46 7.85 -5.03 -14.42
N GLY A 47 7.90 -4.19 -13.38
CA GLY A 47 7.82 -2.74 -13.52
C GLY A 47 7.44 -2.02 -12.23
N THR A 48 6.69 -0.92 -12.39
CA THR A 48 6.41 0.01 -11.28
C THR A 48 4.92 0.05 -10.99
N LEU A 49 4.56 -0.21 -9.73
CA LEU A 49 3.24 0.10 -9.20
C LEU A 49 3.24 1.54 -8.70
N MET A 50 2.31 2.36 -9.20
CA MET A 50 2.32 3.80 -8.96
C MET A 50 0.98 4.27 -8.44
N LEU A 51 1.00 5.14 -7.43
CA LEU A 51 -0.17 5.84 -6.93
C LEU A 51 0.17 7.32 -6.74
N LYS A 52 -0.38 8.19 -7.61
CA LYS A 52 -0.10 9.62 -7.58
C LYS A 52 -1.34 10.47 -7.58
N ASN A 53 -1.28 11.63 -6.92
CA ASN A 53 -2.30 12.68 -6.99
C ASN A 53 -3.73 12.16 -6.69
N SER A 54 -3.84 11.16 -5.82
CA SER A 54 -5.10 10.49 -5.53
C SER A 54 -5.81 11.09 -4.32
N LYS A 55 -7.14 10.96 -4.33
CA LYS A 55 -8.03 11.31 -3.21
C LYS A 55 -8.36 10.09 -2.34
N MET A 56 -7.83 8.91 -2.66
CA MET A 56 -8.04 7.68 -1.89
C MET A 56 -7.46 7.81 -0.49
N THR A 57 -8.16 7.22 0.47
CA THR A 57 -7.74 7.19 1.88
C THR A 57 -6.86 6.00 2.21
N SER A 58 -6.93 4.94 1.40
CA SER A 58 -6.22 3.67 1.61
C SER A 58 -5.57 3.25 0.31
N PHE A 59 -4.43 2.56 0.37
CA PHE A 59 -3.80 2.03 -0.83
C PHE A 59 -4.74 0.99 -1.47
N PRO A 60 -5.05 1.09 -2.78
CA PRO A 60 -6.04 0.24 -3.39
C PRO A 60 -5.55 -1.21 -3.41
N LYS A 61 -6.46 -2.14 -3.11
CA LYS A 61 -6.21 -3.57 -3.25
C LYS A 61 -6.16 -3.90 -4.75
N VAL A 62 -5.14 -4.66 -5.15
CA VAL A 62 -5.01 -5.19 -6.52
C VAL A 62 -5.18 -6.70 -6.41
N LYS A 63 -6.39 -7.18 -6.69
CA LYS A 63 -6.90 -8.46 -6.19
C LYS A 63 -6.00 -9.66 -6.48
N ASN A 64 -5.47 -9.75 -7.69
CA ASN A 64 -4.68 -10.89 -8.14
C ASN A 64 -3.17 -10.63 -8.15
N LEU A 65 -2.73 -9.38 -7.92
CA LEU A 65 -1.32 -9.01 -8.01
C LEU A 65 -0.56 -9.58 -6.82
N ARG A 66 0.34 -10.52 -7.11
CA ARG A 66 1.12 -11.25 -6.09
C ARG A 66 2.58 -10.88 -6.10
N LEU A 67 3.11 -10.50 -7.26
CA LEU A 67 4.54 -10.25 -7.45
C LEU A 67 4.77 -8.96 -8.24
N VAL A 68 5.60 -8.09 -7.68
CA VAL A 68 6.17 -6.93 -8.39
C VAL A 68 7.68 -7.09 -8.45
N GLU A 69 8.22 -7.19 -9.66
CA GLU A 69 9.63 -7.37 -9.94
C GLU A 69 10.24 -6.06 -10.48
N GLN A 70 11.40 -5.70 -9.93
CA GLN A 70 12.06 -4.44 -10.26
C GLN A 70 12.70 -4.47 -11.65
N ARG A 71 12.38 -3.47 -12.48
CA ARG A 71 13.15 -3.18 -13.70
C ARG A 71 14.46 -2.46 -13.37
N PRO A 72 15.53 -2.65 -14.16
CA PRO A 72 16.80 -1.95 -13.93
C PRO A 72 16.61 -0.43 -13.83
N LYS A 73 17.10 0.16 -12.74
CA LYS A 73 17.07 1.61 -12.46
C LYS A 73 15.67 2.20 -12.26
N GLU A 74 14.65 1.37 -12.06
CA GLU A 74 13.29 1.83 -11.80
C GLU A 74 12.81 1.34 -10.43
N PRO A 75 11.96 2.12 -9.74
CA PRO A 75 11.31 1.67 -8.51
C PRO A 75 10.26 0.58 -8.80
N VAL A 76 10.05 -0.32 -7.83
CA VAL A 76 8.87 -1.21 -7.83
C VAL A 76 7.62 -0.50 -7.34
N LEU A 77 7.77 0.54 -6.50
CA LEU A 77 6.65 1.24 -5.88
C LEU A 77 6.90 2.75 -5.84
N VAL A 78 5.91 3.51 -6.29
CA VAL A 78 5.90 4.98 -6.22
C VAL A 78 4.59 5.47 -5.62
N ILE A 79 4.65 6.21 -4.52
CA ILE A 79 3.49 6.79 -3.84
C ILE A 79 3.75 8.28 -3.61
N GLU A 80 3.11 9.14 -4.39
CA GLU A 80 3.40 10.58 -4.37
C GLU A 80 2.14 11.45 -4.34
N ASP A 81 2.19 12.53 -3.56
CA ASP A 81 1.19 13.59 -3.62
C ASP A 81 -0.26 13.12 -3.34
N ASN A 82 -0.43 12.19 -2.40
CA ASN A 82 -1.75 11.68 -2.00
C ASN A 82 -2.14 12.24 -0.63
N PRO A 83 -2.82 13.41 -0.55
CA PRO A 83 -3.04 14.12 0.70
C PRO A 83 -3.96 13.38 1.67
N LYS A 84 -4.84 12.50 1.18
CA LYS A 84 -5.80 11.75 2.01
C LYS A 84 -5.34 10.33 2.34
N LEU A 85 -4.28 9.85 1.69
CA LEU A 85 -3.79 8.49 1.87
C LEU A 85 -3.26 8.33 3.30
N HIS A 86 -3.80 7.36 4.02
CA HIS A 86 -3.56 7.13 5.43
C HIS A 86 -2.87 5.80 5.68
N ASP A 87 -3.25 4.74 4.96
CA ASP A 87 -2.70 3.40 5.15
C ASP A 87 -2.20 2.76 3.83
N LEU A 88 -1.31 1.77 4.00
CA LEU A 88 -0.69 0.98 2.94
C LEU A 88 -0.95 -0.53 3.11
N GLU A 89 -2.03 -0.90 3.80
CA GLU A 89 -2.25 -2.29 4.24
C GLU A 89 -2.21 -3.30 3.08
N ALA A 90 -2.76 -2.91 1.93
CA ALA A 90 -2.80 -3.73 0.73
C ALA A 90 -1.42 -4.16 0.21
N LEU A 91 -0.35 -3.41 0.52
CA LEU A 91 1.01 -3.76 0.10
C LEU A 91 1.56 -4.99 0.84
N TYR A 92 1.09 -5.28 2.06
CA TYR A 92 1.60 -6.40 2.85
C TYR A 92 1.22 -7.78 2.29
N ASN A 93 0.21 -7.82 1.40
CA ASN A 93 -0.19 -9.05 0.71
C ASN A 93 0.60 -9.30 -0.59
N MET A 94 1.53 -8.41 -0.95
CA MET A 94 2.30 -8.48 -2.19
C MET A 94 3.76 -8.84 -1.93
N THR A 95 4.34 -9.62 -2.83
CA THR A 95 5.78 -9.91 -2.85
C THR A 95 6.50 -8.92 -3.76
N PHE A 96 7.60 -8.35 -3.29
CA PHE A 96 8.46 -7.47 -4.07
C PHE A 96 9.81 -8.13 -4.33
N SER A 97 10.14 -8.38 -5.59
CA SER A 97 11.47 -8.83 -6.01
C SER A 97 12.30 -7.61 -6.41
N VAL A 98 13.23 -7.24 -5.53
CA VAL A 98 14.03 -6.00 -5.63
C VAL A 98 15.49 -6.37 -5.84
N HIS A 99 16.13 -5.69 -6.79
CA HIS A 99 17.55 -5.86 -7.11
C HIS A 99 18.39 -4.65 -6.65
N ASP A 100 17.82 -3.44 -6.65
CA ASP A 100 18.41 -2.21 -6.11
C ASP A 100 17.51 -1.63 -5.01
N PHE A 101 17.87 -1.95 -3.76
CA PHE A 101 17.15 -1.52 -2.57
C PHE A 101 17.12 0.00 -2.36
N LYS A 102 18.11 0.74 -2.87
CA LYS A 102 18.21 2.19 -2.64
C LYS A 102 17.16 2.98 -3.42
N THR A 103 16.73 2.44 -4.55
CA THR A 103 15.79 3.09 -5.48
C THR A 103 14.47 2.35 -5.61
N ALA A 104 14.29 1.25 -4.85
CA ALA A 104 13.14 0.36 -4.96
C ALA A 104 11.80 1.02 -4.68
N VAL A 105 11.75 1.91 -3.67
CA VAL A 105 10.52 2.52 -3.18
C VAL A 105 10.69 4.01 -3.08
N LYS A 106 9.75 4.75 -3.67
CA LYS A 106 9.68 6.21 -3.59
C LYS A 106 8.37 6.63 -2.96
N ILE A 107 8.44 7.25 -1.79
CA ILE A 107 7.27 7.78 -1.06
C ILE A 107 7.54 9.24 -0.74
N THR A 108 6.70 10.15 -1.23
CA THR A 108 6.93 11.59 -1.07
C THR A 108 5.60 12.34 -1.00
N ASN A 109 5.51 13.36 -0.13
CA ASN A 109 4.36 14.24 -0.03
C ASN A 109 3.00 13.52 0.20
N ASN A 110 2.94 12.61 1.19
CA ASN A 110 1.71 11.97 1.64
C ASN A 110 1.46 12.32 3.12
N PRO A 111 0.95 13.53 3.45
CA PRO A 111 0.95 14.08 4.81
C PRO A 111 0.19 13.23 5.84
N ASN A 112 -0.88 12.56 5.43
CA ASN A 112 -1.69 11.73 6.31
C ASN A 112 -1.23 10.27 6.40
N LEU A 113 -0.21 9.89 5.63
CA LEU A 113 0.25 8.52 5.58
C LEU A 113 0.96 8.14 6.89
N CYS A 114 0.55 7.02 7.47
CA CYS A 114 1.21 6.42 8.61
C CYS A 114 1.08 4.89 8.59
N ILE A 115 1.98 4.20 9.30
CA ILE A 115 1.96 2.75 9.42
C ILE A 115 1.26 2.34 10.72
N ALA A 116 0.24 1.50 10.63
CA ALA A 116 -0.42 0.96 11.82
C ALA A 116 0.57 0.16 12.68
N LYS A 117 0.36 0.16 13.99
CA LYS A 117 1.30 -0.46 14.95
C LYS A 117 1.46 -1.96 14.71
N ASP A 118 0.40 -2.63 14.24
CA ASP A 118 0.40 -4.08 14.01
C ASP A 118 1.38 -4.48 12.91
N TYR A 119 1.69 -3.58 11.98
CA TYR A 119 2.66 -3.82 10.89
C TYR A 119 4.06 -3.28 11.20
N LYS A 120 4.34 -2.92 12.46
CA LYS A 120 5.65 -2.36 12.86
C LYS A 120 6.80 -3.32 12.54
N ASP A 121 6.58 -4.62 12.70
CA ASP A 121 7.62 -5.62 12.55
C ASP A 121 7.69 -6.29 11.18
N GLU A 122 6.77 -5.93 10.27
CA GLU A 122 6.71 -6.44 8.90
C GLU A 122 8.04 -6.22 8.16
N PRO A 123 8.60 -7.26 7.50
CA PRO A 123 9.84 -7.15 6.75
C PRO A 123 9.80 -6.04 5.70
N PHE A 124 8.70 -5.93 4.96
CA PHE A 124 8.50 -4.90 3.94
C PHE A 124 8.62 -3.48 4.52
N ARG A 125 8.04 -3.26 5.70
CA ARG A 125 8.13 -1.96 6.40
C ARG A 125 9.57 -1.66 6.79
N LYS A 126 10.26 -2.59 7.44
CA LYS A 126 11.65 -2.42 7.90
C LYS A 126 12.59 -2.08 6.76
N THR A 127 12.38 -2.68 5.60
CA THR A 127 13.25 -2.47 4.43
C THR A 127 12.91 -1.19 3.67
N TYR A 128 11.63 -0.87 3.46
CA TYR A 128 11.24 0.16 2.47
C TYR A 128 10.45 1.35 3.04
N LEU A 129 9.82 1.21 4.21
CA LEU A 129 8.93 2.22 4.78
C LEU A 129 9.51 2.88 6.03
N GLY A 130 10.84 2.81 6.22
CA GLY A 130 11.51 3.37 7.40
C GLY A 130 11.33 4.90 7.57
N SER A 131 11.05 5.62 6.48
CA SER A 131 10.75 7.05 6.49
C SER A 131 9.29 7.38 6.83
N VAL A 132 8.39 6.40 6.85
CA VAL A 132 6.98 6.61 7.16
C VAL A 132 6.75 6.46 8.66
N ARG A 133 6.14 7.48 9.27
CA ARG A 133 5.81 7.48 10.71
C ARG A 133 4.82 6.37 11.06
N THR A 134 4.87 5.88 12.29
CA THR A 134 3.81 5.03 12.85
C THR A 134 2.61 5.87 13.27
N CYS A 135 1.39 5.37 13.09
CA CYS A 135 0.19 6.07 13.55
C CYS A 135 0.18 6.16 15.09
N SER A 136 -0.13 7.33 15.65
CA SER A 136 -0.35 7.46 17.09
C SER A 136 -1.68 6.83 17.46
N ALA A 137 -1.79 6.24 18.67
CA ALA A 137 -2.99 5.57 19.14
C ALA A 137 -3.97 6.54 19.82
N ASP A 138 -4.05 7.78 19.35
CA ASP A 138 -4.68 8.88 20.10
C ASP A 138 -6.17 9.05 19.77
N LYS A 139 -6.92 7.95 19.73
CA LYS A 139 -8.40 8.04 19.67
C LYS A 139 -9.15 7.09 20.60
N LEU A 140 -8.50 6.04 21.14
CA LEU A 140 -9.17 5.11 22.05
C LEU A 140 -8.99 5.50 23.53
N LEU A 141 -7.90 6.19 23.87
CA LEU A 141 -7.61 6.59 25.26
C LEU A 141 -8.33 7.88 25.69
N ASP A 142 -8.75 8.73 24.74
CA ASP A 142 -9.56 9.93 25.07
C ASP A 142 -10.95 9.55 25.57
N LEU A 143 -11.60 8.53 24.99
CA LEU A 143 -12.93 8.08 25.44
C LEU A 143 -12.90 7.45 26.84
N LEU A 144 -11.80 6.76 27.20
CA LEU A 144 -11.65 6.16 28.53
C LEU A 144 -11.36 7.21 29.61
N PHE A 145 -10.69 8.32 29.28
CA PHE A 145 -10.51 9.44 30.20
C PHE A 145 -11.83 10.17 30.49
N PHE A 146 -12.70 10.38 29.49
CA PHE A 146 -14.01 10.99 29.73
C PHE A 146 -14.99 10.06 30.48
N ALA A 147 -14.93 8.75 30.24
CA ALA A 147 -15.78 7.78 30.95
C ALA A 147 -15.44 7.70 32.45
N ASN A 148 -14.17 7.79 32.84
CA ASN A 148 -13.74 7.67 34.24
C ASN A 148 -13.77 8.98 35.04
N LEU A 149 -13.91 10.15 34.40
CA LEU A 149 -13.99 11.43 35.13
C LEU A 149 -15.43 11.85 35.50
N TRP A 150 -16.45 11.31 34.84
CA TRP A 150 -17.86 11.69 35.08
C TRP A 150 -18.65 10.75 36.01
N ILE A 151 -18.22 9.49 36.16
CA ILE A 151 -18.85 8.52 37.06
C ILE A 151 -18.72 8.90 38.55
N PRO A 152 -17.58 9.40 39.08
CA PRO A 152 -17.51 9.76 40.49
C PRO A 152 -18.25 11.06 40.82
N ILE A 153 -18.44 11.97 39.86
CA ILE A 153 -19.18 13.24 40.09
C ILE A 153 -20.68 12.98 40.20
N PHE A 154 -21.23 12.08 39.37
CA PHE A 154 -22.66 11.73 39.45
C PHE A 154 -23.03 10.92 40.70
N LEU A 155 -22.13 10.08 41.22
CA LEU A 155 -22.42 9.29 42.42
C LEU A 155 -22.37 10.12 43.73
N ILE A 156 -21.61 11.22 43.77
CA ILE A 156 -21.57 12.10 44.96
C ILE A 156 -22.85 12.94 45.09
N VAL A 157 -23.54 13.23 43.98
CA VAL A 157 -24.78 14.05 44.01
C VAL A 157 -26.01 13.23 44.40
N ILE A 158 -26.00 11.89 44.22
CA ILE A 158 -27.18 11.05 44.46
C ILE A 158 -27.27 10.54 45.92
N PHE A 159 -26.16 10.50 46.68
CA PHE A 159 -26.13 9.97 48.05
C PHE A 159 -26.07 11.03 49.15
N LYS A 160 -26.45 12.27 48.84
CA LYS A 160 -26.58 13.35 49.83
C LYS A 160 -28.03 13.78 49.97
N ASP A 161 -28.86 12.88 50.48
CA ASP A 161 -30.09 13.15 51.24
C ASP A 161 -30.40 11.94 52.15
#